data_AF-A0A943B2H7-F1
#
_entry.id   AF-A0A943B2H7-F1
#
_cell.length_a   1.000
_cell.length_b   1.000
_cell.length_c   1.000
_cell.angle_alpha   90.00
_cell.angle_beta   90.00
_cell.angle_gamma   90.00
#
_symmetry.space_group_name_H-M   'P 1'
#
loop_
_entity.id
_entity.type
_entity.pdbx_description
1 polymer ?
#
loop_
_entity_poly.entity_id
_entity_poly.type
_entity_poly.pdbx_seq_one_letter_code
_entity_poly.pdbx_strand_id
1 'polypeptide(L)' 'MKPWDYDRELYKKRNEVERLFRRLKDFRRVFTRYGKLDVMYLAFVVFALIVAALK' A
#
# COMPACT_ATOMS: atom_id res chain seq x y z
N MET A 1 -20.00 -26.52 -4.20
CA MET A 1 -19.37 -25.19 -4.01
C MET A 1 -19.45 -24.46 -5.34
N LYS A 2 -20.19 -23.34 -5.42
CA LYS A 2 -20.21 -22.54 -6.67
C LYS A 2 -18.85 -21.83 -6.83
N PRO A 3 -18.26 -21.79 -8.04
CA PRO A 3 -17.04 -21.02 -8.29
C PRO A 3 -17.28 -19.54 -8.02
N TRP A 4 -16.30 -18.84 -7.44
CA TRP A 4 -16.32 -17.38 -7.35
C TRP A 4 -16.23 -16.78 -8.74
N ASP A 5 -17.06 -15.78 -9.03
CA ASP A 5 -16.94 -15.01 -10.27
C ASP A 5 -15.59 -14.29 -10.28
N TYR A 6 -14.75 -14.67 -11.25
CA TYR A 6 -13.39 -14.16 -11.40
C TYR A 6 -13.33 -13.16 -12.55
N ASP A 7 -13.37 -11.88 -12.19
CA ASP A 7 -13.14 -10.80 -13.14
C ASP A 7 -11.63 -10.61 -13.37
N ARG A 8 -11.16 -11.02 -14.56
CA ARG A 8 -9.76 -10.89 -14.98
C ARG A 8 -9.30 -9.43 -15.10
N GLU A 9 -10.18 -8.52 -15.47
CA GLU A 9 -9.82 -7.11 -15.64
C GLU A 9 -9.62 -6.44 -14.28
N LEU A 10 -10.53 -6.74 -13.34
CA LEU A 10 -10.38 -6.31 -11.95
C LEU A 10 -9.11 -6.89 -11.32
N TYR A 11 -8.82 -8.16 -11.60
CA TYR A 11 -7.62 -8.82 -11.05
C TYR A 11 -6.31 -8.26 -11.61
N LYS A 12 -6.28 -7.81 -12.87
CA LYS A 12 -5.10 -7.13 -13.44
C LYS A 12 -4.75 -5.84 -12.69
N LYS A 13 -5.75 -5.07 -12.26
CA LYS A 13 -5.54 -3.83 -11.48
C LYS A 13 -4.87 -4.07 -10.12
N ARG A 14 -4.95 -5.29 -9.56
CA ARG A 14 -4.22 -5.63 -8.32
C ARG A 14 -2.70 -5.52 -8.46
N ASN A 15 -2.14 -5.75 -9.66
CA ASN A 15 -0.70 -5.67 -9.86
C ASN A 15 -0.17 -4.24 -9.58
N GLU A 16 -0.95 -3.21 -9.91
CA GLU A 16 -0.57 -1.81 -9.62
C GLU A 16 -0.52 -1.55 -8.12
N VAL A 17 -1.52 -2.06 -7.39
CA VAL A 17 -1.61 -1.99 -5.93
C VAL A 17 -0.44 -2.76 -5.29
N GLU A 18 -0.14 -3.96 -5.75
CA GLU A 18 0.98 -4.77 -5.24
C GLU A 18 2.34 -4.11 -5.50
N ARG A 19 2.54 -3.46 -6.65
CA ARG A 19 3.75 -2.67 -6.93
C ARG A 19 3.87 -1.47 -6.00
N LEU A 20 2.76 -0.78 -5.71
CA LEU A 20 2.74 0.32 -4.75
C LEU A 20 3.15 -0.18 -3.36
N PHE A 21 2.54 -1.27 -2.88
CA PHE A 21 2.89 -1.86 -1.58
C PHE A 21 4.33 -2.36 -1.54
N ARG A 22 4.87 -2.88 -2.65
CA ARG A 22 6.30 -3.25 -2.74
C ARG A 22 7.20 -2.04 -2.49
N ARG A 23 6.94 -0.89 -3.14
CA ARG A 23 7.69 0.36 -2.91
C ARG A 23 7.50 0.90 -1.48
N LEU A 24 6.30 0.79 -0.94
CA LEU A 24 6.02 1.20 0.45
C LEU A 24 6.73 0.32 1.48
N LYS A 25 7.00 -0.95 1.15
CA LYS A 25 7.67 -1.91 2.05
C LYS A 25 9.12 -1.51 2.38
N ASP A 26 9.75 -0.74 1.49
CA ASP A 26 11.07 -0.16 1.74
C ASP A 26 11.03 0.83 2.92
N PHE A 27 9.88 1.48 3.15
CA PHE A 27 9.61 2.30 4.33
C PHE A 27 9.18 1.43 5.51
N ARG A 28 10.09 0.58 6.00
CA ARG A 28 9.88 -0.36 7.12
C ARG A 28 9.15 0.25 8.32
N ARG A 29 9.39 1.53 8.59
CA ARG A 29 8.77 2.32 9.68
C ARG A 29 7.25 2.49 9.56
N VAL A 30 6.70 2.45 8.34
CA VAL A 30 5.24 2.47 8.09
C VAL A 30 4.60 1.16 8.55
N PHE A 31 5.24 0.01 8.32
CA PHE A 31 4.65 -1.29 8.63
C PHE A 31 4.69 -1.66 10.11
N THR A 32 5.68 -1.18 10.86
CA THR A 32 5.82 -1.55 12.27
C THR A 32 4.92 -0.73 13.21
N ARG A 33 4.17 0.26 12.70
CA ARG A 33 3.27 1.15 13.48
C ARG A 33 3.91 1.64 14.80
N TYR A 34 5.16 2.12 14.74
CA TYR A 34 5.83 2.68 15.93
C TYR A 34 5.20 3.99 16.44
N GLY A 35 4.26 4.59 15.68
CA GLY A 35 3.56 5.79 16.09
C GLY A 35 2.53 5.50 17.17
N LYS A 36 2.74 6.04 18.37
CA LYS A 36 1.76 6.00 19.47
C LYS A 36 0.50 6.84 19.17
N LEU A 37 0.60 7.76 18.21
CA LEU A 37 -0.45 8.68 17.79
C LEU A 37 -0.82 8.42 16.32
N ASP A 38 -2.11 8.25 16.04
CA ASP A 38 -2.61 7.90 14.69
C ASP A 38 -2.31 8.99 13.65
N VAL A 39 -2.25 10.25 14.07
CA VAL A 39 -1.90 11.38 13.19
C VAL A 39 -0.47 11.26 12.66
N MET A 40 0.47 10.83 13.50
CA MET A 40 1.86 10.61 13.10
C MET A 40 1.99 9.42 12.15
N TYR A 41 1.20 8.37 12.37
CA TYR A 41 1.13 7.24 11.45
C TYR A 41 0.62 7.69 10.06
N LEU A 42 -0.49 8.43 10.02
CA LEU A 42 -1.06 8.94 8.78
C LEU A 42 -0.10 9.87 8.04
N ALA A 43 0.54 10.81 8.75
CA ALA A 43 1.53 11.72 8.17
C ALA A 43 2.69 10.96 7.51
N PHE A 44 3.17 9.88 8.14
CA PHE A 44 4.25 9.06 7.59
C PHE A 44 3.81 8.25 6.36
N VAL A 45 2.57 7.76 6.33
CA VAL A 45 1.97 7.10 5.16
C VAL A 45 1.88 8.08 3.99
N VAL A 46 1.36 9.29 4.22
CA VAL A 46 1.26 10.33 3.19
C VAL A 46 2.64 10.72 2.68
N PHE A 47 3.61 10.91 3.58
CA PHE A 47 4.99 11.19 3.21
C PHE A 47 5.58 10.09 2.32
N ALA A 48 5.44 8.82 2.71
CA ALA A 48 5.94 7.69 1.92
C ALA A 48 5.28 7.61 0.53
N LEU A 49 3.99 7.94 0.42
CA LEU A 49 3.28 8.02 -0.85
C LEU A 49 3.81 9.17 -1.73
N ILE A 50 4.05 10.34 -1.15
CA ILE A 50 4.63 11.49 -1.88
C ILE A 50 6.02 11.14 -2.40
N VAL A 51 6.88 10.56 -1.56
CA VAL A 51 8.23 10.13 -1.98
C VAL A 51 8.15 9.06 -3.08
N ALA A 52 7.21 8.12 -2.99
CA ALA A 52 7.01 7.09 -4.01
C ALA A 52 6.45 7.65 -5.33
N ALA A 53 5.79 8.81 -5.31
CA ALA A 53 5.27 9.48 -6.50
C ALA A 53 6.30 10.40 -7.18
N LEU A 54 7.28 10.91 -6.43
CA LEU A 54 8.37 11.75 -6.92
C LEU A 54 9.55 10.95 -7.50
N LYS A 55 9.52 9.62 -7.38
CA LYS A 55 10.56 8.69 -7.84
C LYS A 55 10.13 8.01 -9.13
#